data_AF-A0A2K8P622-F1
#
_entry.id   AF-A0A2K8P622-F1
#
_cell.length_a   1.000
_cell.length_b   1.000
_cell.length_c   1.000
_cell.angle_alpha   90.00
_cell.angle_beta   90.00
_cell.angle_gamma   90.00
#
_symmetry.space_group_name_H-M   'P 1'
#
loop_
_entity.id
_entity.type
_entity.pdbx_description
1 polymer ?
#
loop_
_entity_poly.entity_id
_entity_poly.type
_entity_poly.pdbx_seq_one_letter_code
_entity_poly.pdbx_strand_id
1 'polypeptide(L)'
;MELKEYLEYLVEFIRETVKNANAKGVVIGISGGIDSAVVACLAKKAFPNNYTAVWMPIESSEEDYKCKQELIDQCGIKAIDVELKETFLSFKKAINESTTPDHKLAIANAKARLRMTTLYTVAQTNSYLVLGTDNLDEWHIGYFTKFGDGGVDMVPLVHLLKREVREAARILGVPVSIINRAPTASLWENQTDESELGITYDQIDAYLAGEINDEVVKTKVDHLHKISEHKRNGAVAPNEFKRK
;
A
#
# COMPACT_ATOMS: atom_id res chain seq x y z
N MET A 1 -4.33 -22.20 -10.45
CA MET A 1 -4.66 -22.05 -9.03
C MET A 1 -5.77 -21.04 -8.98
N GLU A 2 -6.91 -21.43 -8.41
CA GLU A 2 -8.05 -20.51 -8.25
C GLU A 2 -7.68 -19.39 -7.27
N LEU A 3 -8.27 -18.19 -7.40
CA LEU A 3 -7.92 -17.05 -6.53
C LEU A 3 -8.06 -17.39 -5.04
N LYS A 4 -9.07 -18.17 -4.66
CA LYS A 4 -9.26 -18.64 -3.28
C LYS A 4 -8.07 -19.47 -2.78
N GLU A 5 -7.55 -20.38 -3.61
CA GLU A 5 -6.36 -21.17 -3.28
C GLU A 5 -5.12 -20.28 -3.19
N TYR A 6 -5.03 -19.26 -4.06
CA TYR A 6 -3.95 -18.29 -4.01
C TYR A 6 -3.95 -17.48 -2.71
N LEU A 7 -5.12 -17.06 -2.21
CA LEU A 7 -5.21 -16.35 -0.93
C LEU A 7 -4.72 -17.21 0.25
N GLU A 8 -5.01 -18.51 0.25
CA GLU A 8 -4.47 -19.42 1.28
C GLU A 8 -2.96 -19.61 1.12
N TYR A 9 -2.44 -19.64 -0.12
CA TYR A 9 -0.99 -19.56 -0.36
C TYR A 9 -0.38 -18.26 0.18
N LEU A 10 -1.02 -17.09 -0.02
CA LEU A 10 -0.53 -15.82 0.51
C LEU A 10 -0.45 -15.81 2.04
N VAL A 11 -1.41 -16.46 2.71
CA VAL A 11 -1.37 -16.64 4.17
C VAL A 11 -0.14 -17.43 4.60
N GLU A 12 0.17 -18.54 3.91
CA GLU A 12 1.37 -19.34 4.19
C GLU A 12 2.66 -18.59 3.83
N PHE A 13 2.68 -17.83 2.73
CA PHE A 13 3.78 -16.97 2.35
C PHE A 13 4.12 -15.97 3.47
N ILE A 14 3.11 -15.31 4.06
CA ILE A 14 3.30 -14.38 5.18
C ILE A 14 3.87 -15.12 6.41
N ARG A 15 3.34 -16.31 6.73
CA ARG A 15 3.81 -17.13 7.87
C ARG A 15 5.27 -17.55 7.72
N GLU A 16 5.64 -18.10 6.58
CA GLU A 16 7.01 -18.56 6.32
C GLU A 16 8.00 -17.39 6.24
N THR A 17 7.60 -16.24 5.70
CA THR A 17 8.47 -15.05 5.67
C THR A 17 8.80 -14.55 7.08
N VAL A 18 7.80 -14.45 7.97
CA VAL A 18 8.00 -14.07 9.37
C VAL A 18 8.89 -15.07 10.11
N LYS A 19 8.67 -16.37 9.90
CA LYS A 19 9.46 -17.45 10.50
C LYS A 19 10.92 -17.41 10.04
N ASN A 20 11.18 -17.22 8.74
CA ASN A 20 12.53 -17.13 8.18
C ASN A 20 13.29 -15.91 8.69
N ALA A 21 12.59 -14.81 8.96
CA ALA A 21 13.18 -13.62 9.59
C ALA A 21 13.37 -13.75 11.11
N ASN A 22 12.96 -14.87 11.73
CA ASN A 22 12.91 -15.04 13.18
C ASN A 22 12.10 -13.92 13.88
N ALA A 23 11.06 -13.44 13.22
CA ALA A 23 10.13 -12.43 13.73
C ALA A 23 8.91 -13.11 14.39
N LYS A 24 8.08 -12.32 15.07
CA LYS A 24 6.96 -12.81 15.89
C LYS A 24 5.58 -12.59 15.29
N GLY A 25 5.48 -11.79 14.22
CA GLY A 25 4.21 -11.33 13.68
C GLY A 25 4.36 -10.24 12.62
N VAL A 26 3.27 -9.53 12.34
CA VAL A 26 3.20 -8.53 11.28
C VAL A 26 2.49 -7.23 11.69
N VAL A 27 2.87 -6.12 11.07
CA VAL A 27 2.20 -4.82 11.19
C VAL A 27 1.72 -4.38 9.80
N ILE A 28 0.53 -3.76 9.75
CA ILE A 28 -0.06 -3.23 8.51
C ILE A 28 -0.73 -1.88 8.79
N GLY A 29 -0.55 -0.92 7.90
CA GLY A 29 -1.34 0.32 7.90
C GLY A 29 -2.70 0.09 7.26
N ILE A 30 -3.78 0.55 7.91
CA ILE A 30 -5.12 0.57 7.30
C ILE A 30 -5.47 2.00 6.87
N SER A 31 -6.02 2.16 5.67
CA SER A 31 -6.30 3.49 5.07
C SER A 31 -7.79 3.76 4.81
N GLY A 32 -8.65 2.75 4.95
CA GLY A 32 -10.03 2.79 4.45
C GLY A 32 -10.14 2.45 2.96
N GLY A 33 -9.02 2.14 2.30
CA GLY A 33 -8.97 1.62 0.93
C GLY A 33 -8.91 0.09 0.89
N ILE A 34 -9.23 -0.47 -0.27
CA ILE A 34 -9.41 -1.92 -0.48
C ILE A 34 -8.13 -2.74 -0.30
N ASP A 35 -6.98 -2.24 -0.74
CA ASP A 35 -5.73 -3.01 -0.72
C ASP A 35 -5.31 -3.28 0.74
N SER A 36 -5.33 -2.23 1.57
CA SER A 36 -5.05 -2.35 3.01
C SER A 36 -6.07 -3.23 3.75
N ALA A 37 -7.34 -3.22 3.32
CA ALA A 37 -8.38 -4.07 3.91
C ALA A 37 -8.14 -5.55 3.62
N VAL A 38 -7.77 -5.88 2.37
CA VAL A 38 -7.40 -7.25 1.97
C VAL A 38 -6.17 -7.71 2.74
N VAL A 39 -5.11 -6.90 2.80
CA VAL A 39 -3.88 -7.26 3.53
C VAL A 39 -4.14 -7.41 5.03
N ALA A 40 -4.98 -6.57 5.64
CA ALA A 40 -5.35 -6.71 7.05
C ALA A 40 -6.09 -8.04 7.33
N CYS A 41 -6.96 -8.47 6.42
CA CYS A 41 -7.65 -9.75 6.52
C CYS A 41 -6.68 -10.95 6.37
N LEU A 42 -5.73 -10.86 5.44
CA LEU A 42 -4.67 -11.87 5.29
C LEU A 42 -3.75 -11.91 6.52
N ALA A 43 -3.36 -10.77 7.06
CA ALA A 43 -2.56 -10.65 8.28
C ALA A 43 -3.26 -11.31 9.47
N LYS A 44 -4.56 -11.03 9.66
CA LYS A 44 -5.37 -11.66 10.71
C LYS A 44 -5.45 -13.19 10.54
N LYS A 45 -5.63 -13.69 9.32
CA LYS A 45 -5.62 -15.14 9.03
C LYS A 45 -4.26 -15.76 9.33
N ALA A 46 -3.16 -15.10 8.94
CA ALA A 46 -1.80 -15.58 9.16
C ALA A 46 -1.43 -15.62 10.64
N PHE A 47 -1.73 -14.55 11.37
CA PHE A 47 -1.28 -14.32 12.75
C PHE A 47 -2.41 -13.77 13.64
N PRO A 48 -3.47 -14.53 13.97
CA PRO A 48 -4.67 -14.00 14.67
C PRO A 48 -4.41 -13.33 16.03
N ASN A 49 -3.29 -13.67 16.67
CA ASN A 49 -2.85 -13.10 17.94
C ASN A 49 -1.63 -12.18 17.83
N ASN A 50 -0.92 -12.19 16.69
CA ASN A 50 0.37 -11.51 16.52
C ASN A 50 0.37 -10.63 15.26
N TYR A 51 -0.70 -9.85 15.09
CA TYR A 51 -0.77 -8.81 14.07
C TYR A 51 -1.27 -7.50 14.70
N THR A 52 -0.80 -6.39 14.15
CA THR A 52 -1.28 -5.05 14.53
C THR A 52 -1.65 -4.27 13.28
N ALA A 53 -2.94 -3.95 13.13
CA ALA A 53 -3.34 -2.92 12.18
C ALA A 53 -3.14 -1.53 12.81
N VAL A 54 -2.70 -0.55 12.02
CA VAL A 54 -2.44 0.81 12.50
C VAL A 54 -3.22 1.80 11.63
N TRP A 55 -4.12 2.54 12.25
CA TRP A 55 -4.79 3.69 11.65
C TRP A 55 -3.95 4.95 11.90
N MET A 56 -3.59 5.66 10.83
CA MET A 56 -2.63 6.78 10.88
C MET A 56 -3.17 8.03 10.14
N PRO A 57 -4.17 8.69 10.73
CA PRO A 57 -4.85 9.80 10.08
C PRO A 57 -3.92 11.02 9.95
N ILE A 58 -3.98 11.66 8.78
CA ILE A 58 -3.42 12.99 8.52
C ILE A 58 -4.40 13.68 7.58
N GLU A 59 -5.32 14.46 8.15
CA GLU A 59 -6.38 15.13 7.38
C GLU A 59 -7.28 14.13 6.61
N SER A 60 -7.53 12.95 7.21
CA SER A 60 -8.39 11.91 6.62
C SER A 60 -9.86 12.34 6.56
N SER A 61 -10.56 11.87 5.52
CA SER A 61 -11.98 12.18 5.29
C SER A 61 -12.90 11.38 6.22
N GLU A 62 -14.14 11.84 6.38
CA GLU A 62 -15.18 11.08 7.11
C GLU A 62 -15.43 9.70 6.51
N GLU A 63 -15.31 9.56 5.18
CA GLU A 63 -15.42 8.29 4.48
C GLU A 63 -14.29 7.33 4.85
N ASP A 64 -13.04 7.81 4.97
CA ASP A 64 -11.92 6.96 5.39
C ASP A 64 -12.16 6.39 6.80
N TYR A 65 -12.64 7.23 7.72
CA TYR A 65 -12.97 6.82 9.09
C TYR A 65 -14.11 5.81 9.12
N LYS A 66 -15.16 6.03 8.35
CA LYS A 66 -16.28 5.09 8.22
C LYS A 66 -15.79 3.73 7.71
N CYS A 67 -15.00 3.72 6.63
CA CYS A 67 -14.45 2.50 6.05
C CYS A 67 -13.53 1.76 7.05
N LYS A 68 -12.67 2.50 7.76
CA LYS A 68 -11.85 1.94 8.85
C LYS A 68 -12.70 1.27 9.92
N GLN A 69 -13.77 1.92 10.37
CA GLN A 69 -14.65 1.39 11.40
C GLN A 69 -15.42 0.15 10.92
N GLU A 70 -15.95 0.17 9.70
CA GLU A 70 -16.65 -0.98 9.11
C GLU A 70 -15.71 -2.19 8.95
N LEU A 71 -14.45 -1.97 8.54
CA LEU A 71 -13.44 -3.02 8.47
C LEU A 71 -13.19 -3.65 9.86
N ILE A 72 -13.05 -2.82 10.90
CA ILE A 72 -12.83 -3.28 12.28
C ILE A 72 -14.02 -4.10 12.76
N ASP A 73 -15.23 -3.59 12.61
CA ASP A 73 -16.43 -4.19 13.19
C ASP A 73 -16.85 -5.45 12.44
N GLN A 74 -16.82 -5.45 11.11
CA GLN A 74 -17.32 -6.56 10.29
C GLN A 74 -16.28 -7.65 10.06
N CYS A 75 -15.00 -7.27 9.87
CA CYS A 75 -13.92 -8.25 9.69
C CYS A 75 -13.20 -8.59 11.00
N GLY A 76 -13.56 -7.94 12.12
CA GLY A 76 -12.95 -8.16 13.44
C GLY A 76 -11.46 -7.87 13.46
N ILE A 77 -11.03 -6.78 12.80
CA ILE A 77 -9.64 -6.35 12.73
C ILE A 77 -9.25 -5.65 14.04
N LYS A 78 -8.13 -6.06 14.65
CA LYS A 78 -7.55 -5.39 15.81
C LYS A 78 -6.66 -4.25 15.32
N ALA A 79 -7.06 -3.01 15.59
CA ALA A 79 -6.33 -1.82 15.18
C ALA A 79 -6.00 -0.91 16.37
N ILE A 80 -4.88 -0.20 16.25
CA ILE A 80 -4.53 0.95 17.10
C ILE A 80 -4.57 2.23 16.27
N ASP A 81 -4.86 3.35 16.93
CA ASP A 81 -4.87 4.66 16.30
C ASP A 81 -3.60 5.43 16.71
N VAL A 82 -2.89 5.99 15.73
CA VAL A 82 -1.71 6.84 15.93
C VAL A 82 -1.96 8.17 15.22
N GLU A 83 -2.29 9.20 15.99
CA GLU A 83 -2.54 10.54 15.47
C GLU A 83 -1.23 11.19 14.97
N LEU A 84 -1.17 11.51 13.68
CA LEU A 84 0.03 12.04 13.03
C LEU A 84 -0.12 13.49 12.54
N LYS A 85 -1.31 14.09 12.65
CA LYS A 85 -1.56 15.44 12.14
C LYS A 85 -0.59 16.47 12.68
N GLU A 86 -0.43 16.56 14.01
CA GLU A 86 0.45 17.57 14.62
C GLU A 86 1.94 17.32 14.32
N THR A 87 2.35 16.05 14.24
CA THR A 87 3.70 15.66 13.82
C THR A 87 3.95 16.09 12.37
N PHE A 88 3.00 15.86 11.48
CA PHE A 88 3.08 16.27 10.09
C PHE A 88 3.10 17.79 9.93
N LEU A 89 2.25 18.53 10.66
CA LEU A 89 2.26 20.00 10.64
C LEU A 89 3.58 20.57 11.15
N SER A 90 4.15 19.98 12.19
CA SER A 90 5.46 20.36 12.72
C SER A 90 6.57 20.10 11.69
N PHE A 91 6.56 18.94 11.04
CA PHE A 91 7.49 18.62 9.96
C PHE A 91 7.35 19.59 8.80
N LYS A 92 6.12 19.85 8.35
CA LYS A 92 5.81 20.80 7.27
C LYS A 92 6.34 22.19 7.58
N LYS A 93 6.18 22.67 8.82
CA LYS A 93 6.70 23.98 9.27
C LYS A 93 8.22 24.05 9.29
N ALA A 94 8.90 22.94 9.58
CA ALA A 94 10.36 22.88 9.60
C ALA A 94 10.97 22.91 8.19
N ILE A 95 10.22 22.54 7.16
CA ILE A 95 10.60 22.69 5.76
C ILE A 95 10.19 24.08 5.29
N ASN A 96 11.13 24.85 4.72
CA ASN A 96 10.81 26.16 4.14
C ASN A 96 9.74 26.03 3.06
N GLU A 97 8.76 26.94 3.06
CA GLU A 97 7.73 27.00 2.03
C GLU A 97 8.37 27.23 0.66
N SER A 98 7.89 26.48 -0.34
CA SER A 98 8.23 26.64 -1.74
C SER A 98 6.96 26.60 -2.57
N THR A 99 6.94 27.36 -3.66
CA THR A 99 5.81 27.42 -4.60
C THR A 99 6.00 26.50 -5.81
N THR A 100 7.09 25.74 -5.86
CA THR A 100 7.31 24.80 -6.98
C THR A 100 6.20 23.74 -7.02
N PRO A 101 5.72 23.32 -8.20
CA PRO A 101 4.76 22.22 -8.31
C PRO A 101 5.20 20.96 -7.55
N ASP A 102 6.49 20.64 -7.64
CA ASP A 102 7.11 19.50 -6.95
C ASP A 102 7.05 19.60 -5.43
N HIS A 103 6.96 20.80 -4.86
CA HIS A 103 6.89 20.97 -3.41
C HIS A 103 5.60 20.39 -2.84
N LYS A 104 4.46 20.57 -3.52
CA LYS A 104 3.17 20.01 -3.07
C LYS A 104 3.24 18.49 -3.02
N LEU A 105 3.75 17.86 -4.08
CA LEU A 105 3.93 16.41 -4.14
C LEU A 105 4.97 15.92 -3.10
N ALA A 106 6.05 16.67 -2.88
CA ALA A 106 7.05 16.33 -1.85
C ALA A 106 6.45 16.33 -0.44
N ILE A 107 5.61 17.32 -0.11
CA ILE A 107 4.90 17.41 1.16
C ILE A 107 3.85 16.29 1.30
N ALA A 108 3.14 15.95 0.23
CA ALA A 108 2.23 14.80 0.20
C ALA A 108 2.97 13.47 0.46
N ASN A 109 4.08 13.23 -0.24
CA ASN A 109 4.94 12.07 -0.03
C ASN A 109 5.50 11.99 1.41
N ALA A 110 5.70 13.13 2.08
CA ALA A 110 6.12 13.13 3.48
C ALA A 110 5.07 12.52 4.42
N LYS A 111 3.76 12.61 4.10
CA LYS A 111 2.70 11.90 4.84
C LYS A 111 2.92 10.38 4.79
N ALA A 112 3.14 9.84 3.58
CA ALA A 112 3.39 8.41 3.39
C ALA A 112 4.67 7.94 4.11
N ARG A 113 5.74 8.75 4.09
CA ARG A 113 6.99 8.46 4.82
C ARG A 113 6.82 8.51 6.34
N LEU A 114 6.00 9.42 6.85
CA LEU A 114 5.71 9.49 8.28
C LEU A 114 4.95 8.23 8.73
N ARG A 115 3.95 7.79 7.94
CA ARG A 115 3.24 6.53 8.17
C ARG A 115 4.18 5.33 8.16
N MET A 116 5.08 5.24 7.19
CA MET A 116 6.12 4.19 7.14
C MET A 116 6.97 4.18 8.41
N THR A 117 7.48 5.34 8.85
CA THR A 117 8.25 5.46 10.10
C THR A 117 7.45 4.95 11.30
N THR A 118 6.17 5.28 11.39
CA THR A 118 5.27 4.78 12.44
C THR A 118 5.13 3.27 12.39
N LEU A 119 4.89 2.68 11.21
CA LEU A 119 4.75 1.23 11.04
C LEU A 119 6.00 0.49 11.48
N TYR A 120 7.19 0.93 11.06
CA TYR A 120 8.45 0.33 11.48
C TYR A 120 8.72 0.50 12.97
N THR A 121 8.32 1.62 13.58
CA THR A 121 8.44 1.83 15.03
C THR A 121 7.59 0.81 15.79
N VAL A 122 6.34 0.60 15.37
CA VAL A 122 5.46 -0.43 15.96
C VAL A 122 6.00 -1.83 15.70
N ALA A 123 6.49 -2.10 14.49
CA ALA A 123 7.02 -3.40 14.11
C ALA A 123 8.25 -3.78 14.94
N GLN A 124 9.25 -2.90 15.03
CA GLN A 124 10.46 -3.15 15.80
C GLN A 124 10.17 -3.35 17.29
N THR A 125 9.23 -2.57 17.86
CA THR A 125 8.78 -2.71 19.25
C THR A 125 8.25 -4.12 19.56
N ASN A 126 7.62 -4.76 18.58
CA ASN A 126 6.97 -6.07 18.74
C ASN A 126 7.77 -7.23 18.11
N SER A 127 8.94 -6.95 17.52
CA SER A 127 9.69 -7.91 16.69
C SER A 127 8.85 -8.44 15.50
N TYR A 128 8.09 -7.57 14.83
CA TYR A 128 7.23 -7.88 13.69
C TYR A 128 7.85 -7.39 12.38
N LEU A 129 7.30 -7.84 11.25
CA LEU A 129 7.60 -7.34 9.90
C LEU A 129 6.48 -6.42 9.38
N VAL A 130 6.80 -5.47 8.52
CA VAL A 130 5.84 -4.54 7.91
C VAL A 130 5.32 -5.10 6.58
N LEU A 131 3.99 -5.21 6.47
CA LEU A 131 3.31 -5.60 5.23
C LEU A 131 3.02 -4.36 4.37
N GLY A 132 3.31 -4.46 3.07
CA GLY A 132 2.86 -3.52 2.05
C GLY A 132 1.60 -3.97 1.34
N THR A 133 0.98 -3.02 0.64
CA THR A 133 -0.33 -3.19 0.02
C THR A 133 -0.29 -3.09 -1.50
N ASP A 134 0.88 -2.77 -2.08
CA ASP A 134 1.04 -2.61 -3.52
C ASP A 134 0.55 -3.85 -4.28
N ASN A 135 -0.40 -3.63 -5.18
CA ASN A 135 -0.89 -4.63 -6.13
C ASN A 135 -0.09 -4.57 -7.45
N LEU A 136 -0.41 -5.45 -8.40
CA LEU A 136 0.32 -5.54 -9.66
C LEU A 136 0.27 -4.22 -10.44
N ASP A 137 -0.89 -3.57 -10.52
CA ASP A 137 -1.08 -2.30 -11.22
C ASP A 137 -0.22 -1.19 -10.63
N GLU A 138 -0.34 -0.96 -9.32
CA GLU A 138 0.40 0.07 -8.58
C GLU A 138 1.90 -0.16 -8.67
N TRP A 139 2.33 -1.40 -8.46
CA TRP A 139 3.74 -1.77 -8.54
C TRP A 139 4.29 -1.53 -9.94
N HIS A 140 3.57 -2.00 -10.97
CA HIS A 140 4.00 -1.93 -12.36
C HIS A 140 4.21 -0.49 -12.82
N ILE A 141 3.28 0.42 -12.53
CA ILE A 141 3.41 1.83 -12.93
C ILE A 141 4.19 2.67 -11.91
N GLY A 142 4.52 2.09 -10.75
CA GLY A 142 5.25 2.76 -9.67
C GLY A 142 4.42 3.82 -8.94
N TYR A 143 3.11 3.58 -8.79
CA TYR A 143 2.16 4.47 -8.11
C TYR A 143 2.17 4.24 -6.59
N PHE A 144 3.35 4.50 -6.01
CA PHE A 144 3.59 4.46 -4.57
C PHE A 144 4.70 5.44 -4.20
N THR A 145 4.76 5.83 -2.93
CA THR A 145 5.86 6.68 -2.42
C THR A 145 7.08 5.82 -2.14
N LYS A 146 8.21 6.10 -2.80
CA LYS A 146 9.48 5.45 -2.48
C LYS A 146 9.88 5.75 -1.04
N PHE A 147 10.11 4.69 -0.26
CA PHE A 147 10.35 4.73 1.19
C PHE A 147 9.18 5.33 2.01
N GLY A 148 7.97 5.33 1.45
CA GLY A 148 6.72 5.58 2.15
C GLY A 148 5.94 4.27 2.25
N ASP A 149 4.76 4.23 1.64
CA ASP A 149 3.94 3.03 1.48
C ASP A 149 4.68 1.87 0.80
N GLY A 150 5.58 2.13 -0.16
CA GLY A 150 6.44 1.10 -0.75
C GLY A 150 7.69 0.75 0.08
N GLY A 151 7.87 1.33 1.28
CA GLY A 151 8.94 0.98 2.21
C GLY A 151 8.45 -0.07 3.19
N VAL A 152 8.61 -1.35 2.84
CA VAL A 152 8.02 -2.49 3.57
C VAL A 152 8.92 -3.73 3.49
N ASP A 153 8.62 -4.74 4.31
CA ASP A 153 9.39 -5.98 4.35
C ASP A 153 8.86 -7.05 3.38
N MET A 154 7.57 -6.99 3.01
CA MET A 154 6.96 -7.86 1.99
C MET A 154 5.68 -7.26 1.40
N VAL A 155 5.32 -7.65 0.16
CA VAL A 155 4.17 -7.14 -0.62
C VAL A 155 3.27 -8.28 -1.11
N PRO A 156 2.31 -8.78 -0.30
CA PRO A 156 1.54 -9.98 -0.64
C PRO A 156 0.67 -9.86 -1.89
N LEU A 157 0.28 -8.66 -2.29
CA LEU A 157 -0.65 -8.43 -3.41
C LEU A 157 0.06 -8.12 -4.75
N VAL A 158 1.40 -8.08 -4.78
CA VAL A 158 2.19 -7.57 -5.93
C VAL A 158 1.95 -8.28 -7.26
N HIS A 159 1.29 -9.43 -7.25
CA HIS A 159 0.94 -10.23 -8.43
C HIS A 159 -0.56 -10.27 -8.73
N LEU A 160 -1.39 -9.57 -7.97
CA LEU A 160 -2.83 -9.47 -8.23
C LEU A 160 -3.15 -8.17 -8.95
N LEU A 161 -3.93 -8.29 -10.02
CA LEU A 161 -4.58 -7.17 -10.71
C LEU A 161 -5.59 -6.48 -9.78
N LYS A 162 -5.92 -5.22 -10.03
CA LYS A 162 -6.88 -4.47 -9.19
C LYS A 162 -8.25 -5.15 -9.14
N ARG A 163 -8.73 -5.70 -10.26
CA ARG A 163 -9.96 -6.53 -10.30
C ARG A 163 -9.87 -7.80 -9.45
N GLU A 164 -8.70 -8.41 -9.34
CA GLU A 164 -8.48 -9.59 -8.51
C GLU A 164 -8.38 -9.22 -7.03
N VAL A 165 -7.83 -8.04 -6.69
CA VAL A 165 -7.91 -7.49 -5.32
C VAL A 165 -9.37 -7.24 -4.93
N ARG A 166 -10.20 -6.71 -5.84
CA ARG A 166 -11.65 -6.55 -5.61
C ARG A 166 -12.36 -7.88 -5.36
N GLU A 167 -11.99 -8.92 -6.11
CA GLU A 167 -12.55 -10.26 -5.89
C GLU A 167 -12.05 -10.90 -4.59
N ALA A 168 -10.76 -10.73 -4.27
CA ALA A 168 -10.18 -11.18 -3.00
C ALA A 168 -10.89 -10.53 -1.81
N ALA A 169 -11.19 -9.24 -1.90
CA ALA A 169 -11.95 -8.52 -0.88
C ALA A 169 -13.34 -9.14 -0.65
N ARG A 170 -14.06 -9.53 -1.72
CA ARG A 170 -15.34 -10.24 -1.60
C ARG A 170 -15.18 -11.59 -0.92
N ILE A 171 -14.18 -12.39 -1.33
CA ILE A 171 -13.90 -13.70 -0.74
C ILE A 171 -13.57 -13.60 0.76
N LEU A 172 -12.84 -12.55 1.16
CA LEU A 172 -12.43 -12.31 2.54
C LEU A 172 -13.51 -11.64 3.40
N GLY A 173 -14.65 -11.26 2.81
CA GLY A 173 -15.76 -10.61 3.52
C GLY A 173 -15.50 -9.15 3.87
N VAL A 174 -14.67 -8.45 3.09
CA VAL A 174 -14.46 -7.00 3.24
C VAL A 174 -15.79 -6.26 2.96
N PRO A 175 -16.14 -5.22 3.73
CA PRO A 175 -17.37 -4.45 3.53
C PRO A 175 -17.53 -3.92 2.10
N VAL A 176 -18.74 -3.99 1.56
CA VAL A 176 -19.08 -3.56 0.20
C VAL A 176 -18.79 -2.07 -0.02
N SER A 177 -18.95 -1.25 1.03
CA SER A 177 -18.56 0.17 1.04
C SER A 177 -17.11 0.39 0.67
N ILE A 178 -16.19 -0.45 1.18
CA ILE A 178 -14.76 -0.39 0.87
C ILE A 178 -14.50 -0.91 -0.55
N ILE A 179 -15.19 -1.97 -0.97
CA ILE A 179 -15.00 -2.60 -2.29
C ILE A 179 -15.43 -1.66 -3.43
N ASN A 180 -16.52 -0.94 -3.26
CA ASN A 180 -17.10 -0.08 -4.30
C ASN A 180 -16.55 1.36 -4.30
N ARG A 181 -15.71 1.69 -3.33
CA ARG A 181 -15.10 3.02 -3.23
C ARG A 181 -14.07 3.23 -4.34
N ALA A 182 -13.99 4.45 -4.87
CA ALA A 182 -12.96 4.83 -5.82
C ALA A 182 -11.56 4.77 -5.17
N PRO A 183 -10.54 4.18 -5.83
CA PRO A 183 -9.17 4.20 -5.36
C PRO A 183 -8.63 5.63 -5.17
N THR A 184 -7.95 5.84 -4.04
CA THR A 184 -7.37 7.12 -3.65
C THR A 184 -6.15 6.91 -2.76
N ALA A 185 -5.11 7.71 -2.98
CA ALA A 185 -3.94 7.79 -2.11
C ALA A 185 -4.21 8.67 -0.86
N SER A 186 -5.36 9.34 -0.78
CA SER A 186 -5.78 10.25 0.30
C SER A 186 -4.69 11.27 0.67
N LEU A 187 -3.99 11.79 -0.34
CA LEU A 187 -2.89 12.75 -0.15
C LEU A 187 -3.41 14.20 -0.04
N TRP A 188 -4.48 14.52 -0.76
CA TRP A 188 -5.22 15.79 -0.72
C TRP A 188 -6.71 15.58 -1.06
N GLU A 189 -7.54 16.60 -0.78
CA GLU A 189 -8.99 16.53 -0.91
C GLU A 189 -9.44 16.24 -2.36
N ASN A 190 -10.43 15.35 -2.51
CA ASN A 190 -11.04 14.92 -3.78
C ASN A 190 -10.09 14.26 -4.81
N GLN A 191 -8.92 13.78 -4.38
CA GLN A 191 -8.00 13.06 -5.26
C GLN A 191 -8.48 11.62 -5.51
N THR A 192 -8.47 11.21 -6.79
CA THR A 192 -8.55 9.79 -7.17
C THR A 192 -7.36 9.42 -8.02
N ASP A 193 -6.92 8.18 -7.93
CA ASP A 193 -5.71 7.72 -8.60
C ASP A 193 -5.89 7.81 -10.12
N GLU A 194 -7.07 7.42 -10.63
CA GLU A 194 -7.40 7.46 -12.06
C GLU A 194 -7.45 8.89 -12.61
N SER A 195 -7.84 9.88 -11.80
CA SER A 195 -7.82 11.29 -12.22
C SER A 195 -6.40 11.85 -12.35
N GLU A 196 -5.49 11.43 -11.47
CA GLU A 196 -4.08 11.85 -11.51
C GLU A 196 -3.33 11.11 -12.62
N LEU A 197 -3.57 9.81 -12.73
CA LEU A 197 -2.99 8.96 -13.76
C LEU A 197 -3.55 9.33 -15.12
N GLY A 198 -4.82 9.70 -15.24
CA GLY A 198 -5.52 9.93 -16.52
C GLY A 198 -5.70 8.66 -17.34
N ILE A 199 -5.74 7.50 -16.68
CA ILE A 199 -6.10 6.15 -17.17
C ILE A 199 -6.77 5.42 -16.00
N THR A 200 -7.70 4.52 -16.28
CA THR A 200 -8.40 3.74 -15.25
C THR A 200 -7.64 2.48 -14.86
N TYR A 201 -7.89 1.96 -13.67
CA TYR A 201 -7.37 0.65 -13.26
C TYR A 201 -7.89 -0.46 -14.17
N ASP A 202 -9.11 -0.38 -14.68
CA ASP A 202 -9.63 -1.37 -15.63
C ASP A 202 -8.84 -1.39 -16.95
N GLN A 203 -8.34 -0.23 -17.40
CA GLN A 203 -7.45 -0.15 -18.56
C GLN A 203 -6.06 -0.73 -18.28
N ILE A 204 -5.51 -0.46 -17.09
CA ILE A 204 -4.21 -1.01 -16.67
C ILE A 204 -4.34 -2.52 -16.51
N ASP A 205 -5.36 -2.99 -15.81
CA ASP A 205 -5.69 -4.41 -15.62
C ASP A 205 -5.73 -5.15 -16.95
N ALA A 206 -6.52 -4.65 -17.90
CA ALA A 206 -6.72 -5.28 -19.20
C ALA A 206 -5.42 -5.26 -20.05
N TYR A 207 -4.62 -4.21 -19.94
CA TYR A 207 -3.31 -4.14 -20.61
C TYR A 207 -2.33 -5.17 -20.03
N LEU A 208 -2.21 -5.24 -18.70
CA LEU A 208 -1.32 -6.17 -18.02
C LEU A 208 -1.74 -7.63 -18.21
N ALA A 209 -3.04 -7.89 -18.38
CA ALA A 209 -3.59 -9.20 -18.72
C ALA A 209 -3.46 -9.57 -20.21
N GLY A 210 -3.03 -8.64 -21.08
CA GLY A 210 -2.93 -8.87 -22.53
C GLY A 210 -4.29 -8.94 -23.24
N GLU A 211 -5.35 -8.38 -22.65
CA GLU A 211 -6.72 -8.42 -23.16
C GLU A 211 -7.03 -7.31 -24.15
N ILE A 212 -6.25 -6.22 -24.11
CA ILE A 212 -6.40 -5.07 -25.01
C ILE A 212 -5.10 -4.77 -25.75
N ASN A 213 -5.25 -4.18 -26.93
CA ASN A 213 -4.17 -3.62 -27.71
C ASN A 213 -4.49 -2.14 -28.04
N ASP A 214 -4.52 -1.32 -27.00
CA ASP A 214 -4.76 0.13 -27.08
C ASP A 214 -3.42 0.88 -27.00
N GLU A 215 -3.07 1.58 -28.08
CA GLU A 215 -1.78 2.26 -28.22
C GLU A 215 -1.60 3.42 -27.21
N VAL A 216 -2.69 4.07 -26.80
CA VAL A 216 -2.67 5.18 -25.83
C VAL A 216 -2.39 4.63 -24.44
N VAL A 217 -3.11 3.57 -24.04
CA VAL A 217 -2.89 2.89 -22.76
C VAL A 217 -1.47 2.33 -22.71
N LYS A 218 -1.06 1.60 -23.75
CA LYS A 218 0.28 1.02 -23.87
C LYS A 218 1.38 2.07 -23.70
N THR A 219 1.33 3.14 -24.49
CA THR A 219 2.36 4.21 -24.45
C THR A 219 2.50 4.77 -23.05
N LYS A 220 1.37 4.96 -22.35
CA LYS A 220 1.34 5.55 -21.02
C LYS A 220 1.81 4.60 -19.93
N VAL A 221 1.32 3.37 -19.91
CA VAL A 221 1.73 2.35 -18.93
C VAL A 221 3.23 2.04 -19.08
N ASP A 222 3.71 1.83 -20.31
CA ASP A 222 5.14 1.57 -20.56
C ASP A 222 6.02 2.75 -20.15
N HIS A 223 5.56 3.98 -20.39
CA HIS A 223 6.27 5.18 -19.96
C HIS A 223 6.37 5.23 -18.43
N LEU A 224 5.25 5.09 -17.72
CA LEU A 224 5.19 5.11 -16.25
C LEU A 224 6.04 4.00 -15.65
N HIS A 225 5.96 2.79 -16.20
CA HIS A 225 6.81 1.67 -15.82
C HIS A 225 8.29 2.05 -15.96
N LYS A 226 8.72 2.50 -17.13
CA LYS A 226 10.12 2.84 -17.39
C LYS A 226 10.67 3.93 -16.45
N ILE A 227 9.93 5.02 -16.23
CA ILE A 227 10.42 6.13 -15.41
C ILE A 227 10.43 5.79 -13.91
N SER A 228 9.60 4.84 -13.48
CA SER A 228 9.49 4.41 -12.09
C SER A 228 10.35 3.20 -11.72
N GLU A 229 11.19 2.72 -12.65
CA GLU A 229 12.07 1.55 -12.44
C GLU A 229 12.94 1.66 -11.18
N HIS A 230 13.37 2.88 -10.86
CA HIS A 230 14.16 3.15 -9.66
C HIS A 230 13.37 2.95 -8.35
N LYS A 231 12.04 2.81 -8.38
CA LYS A 231 11.21 2.54 -7.20
C LYS A 231 11.09 1.05 -6.90
N ARG A 232 11.17 0.19 -7.92
CA ARG A 232 11.05 -1.28 -7.80
C ARG A 232 12.38 -2.01 -7.57
N ASN A 233 13.49 -1.31 -7.72
CA ASN A 233 14.83 -1.84 -7.50
C ASN A 233 15.47 -1.25 -6.25
N GLY A 234 16.37 -2.03 -5.62
CA GLY A 234 17.22 -1.55 -4.54
C GLY A 234 18.09 -0.36 -4.94
N ALA A 235 18.80 0.23 -3.97
CA ALA A 235 19.73 1.32 -4.26
C ALA A 235 20.80 0.87 -5.26
N VAL A 236 21.01 1.66 -6.33
CA VAL A 236 22.05 1.39 -7.32
C VAL A 236 23.41 1.55 -6.66
N ALA A 237 24.19 0.48 -6.62
CA ALA A 237 25.54 0.46 -6.07
C ALA A 237 26.59 0.31 -7.19
N PRO A 238 27.78 0.93 -7.05
CA PRO A 238 28.90 0.62 -7.92
C PRO A 238 29.40 -0.81 -7.70
N ASN A 239 30.22 -1.32 -8.62
CA ASN A 239 30.88 -2.62 -8.46
C ASN A 239 31.71 -2.70 -7.17
N GLU A 240 31.79 -3.89 -6.60
CA GLU A 240 32.57 -4.15 -5.38
C GLU A 240 34.05 -3.78 -5.56
N PHE A 241 34.59 -3.02 -4.60
CA PHE A 241 36.01 -2.74 -4.54
C PHE A 241 36.79 -3.99 -4.09
N LYS A 242 37.48 -4.64 -5.02
CA LYS A 242 38.31 -5.83 -4.75
C LYS A 242 39.57 -5.43 -3.97
N ARG A 243 39.65 -5.82 -2.69
CA ARG A 243 40.84 -5.67 -1.85
C ARG A 243 41.79 -6.84 -2.09
N LYS A 244 43.09 -6.56 -2.22
CA LYS A 244 44.17 -7.56 -2.26
C LYS A 244 44.65 -7.87 -0.85
#